data_AF-A0A960R873-F1
#
_entry.id   AF-A0A960R873-F1
#
_cell.length_a   1.000
_cell.length_b   1.000
_cell.length_c   1.000
_cell.angle_alpha   90.00
_cell.angle_beta   90.00
_cell.angle_gamma   90.00
#
_symmetry.space_group_name_H-M   'P 1'
#
loop_
_entity.id
_entity.type
_entity.pdbx_description
1 polymer ?
#
loop_
_entity_poly.entity_id
_entity_poly.type
_entity_poly.pdbx_seq_one_letter_code
_entity_poly.pdbx_strand_id
1 'polypeptide(L)'
;MKAHQIFQHCSPAFSRGIFHYLRTEQKEVYRTALATLATGRKLRPIFVQRKSPEQQYEWLQKTVQIKGSDGVCEHLLQLWLLKAQRNLLVKFLDGVGIEHDGEGAADDLPDEIDAKKLEKTVKALLAD
;
A
#
# COMPACT_ATOMS: atom_id res chain seq x y z
N MET A 1 -13.20 5.25 0.21
CA MET A 1 -12.42 4.57 1.27
C MET A 1 -11.06 5.25 1.37
N LYS A 2 -10.49 5.35 2.57
CA LYS A 2 -9.17 5.96 2.83
C LYS A 2 -8.10 4.89 3.04
N ALA A 3 -6.83 5.20 2.77
CA ALA A 3 -5.75 4.21 2.75
C ALA A 3 -5.54 3.51 4.10
N HIS A 4 -5.66 4.23 5.22
CA HIS A 4 -5.58 3.61 6.55
C HIS A 4 -6.71 2.58 6.79
N GLN A 5 -7.88 2.77 6.17
CA GLN A 5 -9.00 1.83 6.28
C GLN A 5 -8.73 0.54 5.50
N ILE A 6 -7.99 0.61 4.40
CA ILE A 6 -7.53 -0.60 3.68
C ILE A 6 -6.70 -1.47 4.64
N PHE A 7 -5.76 -0.87 5.36
CA PHE A 7 -4.96 -1.59 6.37
C PHE A 7 -5.77 -2.11 7.56
N GLN A 8 -6.93 -1.52 7.89
CA GLN A 8 -7.86 -2.06 8.90
C GLN A 8 -8.58 -3.32 8.39
N HIS A 9 -8.84 -3.41 7.09
CA HIS A 9 -9.51 -4.57 6.47
C HIS A 9 -8.53 -5.69 6.07
N CYS A 10 -7.26 -5.36 5.86
CA CYS A 10 -6.23 -6.35 5.57
C CYS A 10 -5.91 -7.23 6.78
N SER A 11 -5.59 -8.50 6.54
CA SER A 11 -5.04 -9.36 7.59
C SER A 11 -3.64 -8.86 8.01
N PRO A 12 -3.24 -9.03 9.29
CA PRO A 12 -1.90 -8.65 9.74
C PRO A 12 -0.78 -9.35 8.96
N ALA A 13 -1.02 -10.59 8.50
CA ALA A 13 -0.08 -11.34 7.69
C ALA A 13 0.13 -10.68 6.31
N PHE A 14 -0.95 -10.24 5.66
CA PHE A 14 -0.87 -9.54 4.37
C PHE A 14 -0.12 -8.21 4.50
N SER A 15 -0.50 -7.38 5.47
CA SER A 15 0.18 -6.10 5.72
C SER A 15 1.66 -6.27 6.05
N ARG A 16 2.03 -7.33 6.81
CA ARG A 16 3.43 -7.68 7.05
C ARG A 16 4.19 -8.02 5.77
N GLY A 17 3.55 -8.66 4.78
CA GLY A 17 4.13 -8.89 3.46
C GLY A 17 4.50 -7.58 2.75
N ILE A 18 3.62 -6.58 2.79
CA ILE A 18 3.88 -5.23 2.25
C ILE A 18 5.08 -4.61 2.96
N PHE A 19 5.09 -4.62 4.31
CA PHE A 19 6.19 -4.04 5.09
C PHE A 19 7.52 -4.74 4.84
N HIS A 20 7.48 -6.07 4.66
CA HIS A 20 8.67 -6.85 4.35
C HIS A 20 9.26 -6.45 2.99
N TYR A 21 8.43 -6.41 1.94
CA TYR A 21 8.85 -5.95 0.61
C TYR A 21 9.47 -4.55 0.68
N LEU A 22 8.81 -3.62 1.36
CA LEU A 22 9.31 -2.25 1.50
C LEU A 22 10.65 -2.23 2.25
N ARG A 23 10.81 -3.05 3.28
CA ARG A 23 12.07 -3.13 4.03
C ARG A 23 13.22 -3.71 3.18
N THR A 24 12.96 -4.68 2.31
CA THR A 24 14.00 -5.35 1.52
C THR A 24 14.33 -4.58 0.25
N GLU A 25 13.30 -4.20 -0.51
CA GLU A 25 13.43 -3.61 -1.85
C GLU A 25 13.39 -2.09 -1.85
N GLN A 26 12.71 -1.46 -0.88
CA GLN A 26 12.46 0.00 -0.85
C GLN A 26 12.94 0.64 0.47
N LYS A 27 14.18 0.33 0.85
CA LYS A 27 14.76 0.64 2.18
C LYS A 27 14.59 2.08 2.64
N GLU A 28 14.82 3.05 1.75
CA GLU A 28 14.71 4.47 2.09
C GLU A 28 13.26 4.91 2.31
N VAL A 29 12.32 4.37 1.52
CA VAL A 29 10.88 4.60 1.74
C VAL A 29 10.44 3.98 3.06
N TYR A 30 10.88 2.76 3.35
CA TYR A 30 10.57 2.09 4.62
C TYR A 30 11.09 2.89 5.84
N ARG A 31 12.34 3.38 5.79
CA ARG A 31 12.92 4.22 6.85
C ARG A 31 12.18 5.54 7.03
N THR A 32 11.80 6.17 5.92
CA THR A 32 11.07 7.44 5.91
C THR A 32 9.65 7.27 6.45
N ALA A 33 8.97 6.19 6.08
CA ALA A 33 7.65 5.84 6.60
C ALA A 33 7.70 5.63 8.12
N LEU A 34 8.67 4.86 8.63
CA LEU A 34 8.88 4.69 10.07
C LEU A 34 9.10 6.03 10.78
N ALA A 35 9.94 6.91 10.22
CA ALA A 35 10.23 8.20 10.82
C ALA A 35 9.00 9.13 10.83
N THR A 36 8.29 9.20 9.72
CA THR A 36 7.10 10.05 9.56
C THR A 36 5.99 9.62 10.49
N LEU A 37 5.71 8.31 10.55
CA LEU A 37 4.71 7.74 11.45
C LEU A 37 5.12 7.91 12.91
N ALA A 38 6.40 7.79 13.25
CA ALA A 38 6.88 7.97 14.62
C ALA A 38 6.68 9.43 15.06
N THR A 39 7.07 10.39 14.23
CA THR A 39 6.86 11.81 14.48
C THR A 39 5.37 12.14 14.62
N GLY A 40 4.52 11.59 13.75
CA GLY A 40 3.05 11.74 13.86
C GLY A 40 2.49 11.17 15.18
N ARG A 41 3.15 10.16 15.76
CA ARG A 41 2.84 9.58 17.07
C ARG A 41 3.56 10.28 18.23
N LYS A 42 4.23 11.41 17.99
CA LYS A 42 5.06 12.16 18.96
C LYS A 42 6.19 11.31 19.58
N LEU A 43 6.69 10.33 18.84
CA LEU A 43 7.83 9.49 19.20
C LEU A 43 9.08 9.96 18.45
N ARG A 44 10.25 9.88 19.10
CA ARG A 44 11.51 10.09 18.37
C ARG A 44 11.71 8.93 17.37
N PRO A 45 11.92 9.18 16.08
CA PRO A 45 12.08 8.14 15.05
C PRO A 45 13.07 7.03 15.39
N ILE A 46 14.20 7.41 16.02
CA ILE A 46 15.28 6.49 16.39
C ILE A 46 14.82 5.34 17.29
N PHE A 47 13.82 5.56 18.15
CA PHE A 47 13.29 4.53 19.05
C PHE A 47 12.48 3.45 18.33
N VAL A 48 11.95 3.77 17.15
CA VAL A 48 11.26 2.81 16.30
C VAL A 48 12.26 2.16 15.35
N GLN A 49 13.13 2.94 14.73
CA GLN A 49 14.11 2.46 13.75
C GLN A 49 15.16 1.49 14.32
N ARG A 50 15.46 1.57 15.63
CA ARG A 50 16.39 0.64 16.30
C ARG A 50 15.74 -0.67 16.77
N LYS A 51 14.43 -0.80 16.70
CA LYS A 51 13.73 -2.04 17.07
C LYS A 51 14.12 -3.17 16.11
N SER A 52 13.95 -4.42 16.56
CA SER A 52 14.08 -5.57 15.66
C SER A 52 13.07 -5.46 14.50
N PRO A 53 13.32 -6.09 13.34
CA PRO A 53 12.38 -6.08 12.22
C PRO A 53 10.95 -6.48 12.64
N GLU A 54 10.81 -7.51 13.46
CA GLU A 54 9.54 -8.03 13.96
C GLU A 54 8.80 -6.97 14.79
N GLN A 55 9.52 -6.31 15.69
CA GLN A 55 8.97 -5.24 16.53
C GLN A 55 8.61 -3.99 15.70
N GLN A 56 9.33 -3.71 14.61
CA GLN A 56 8.96 -2.65 13.68
C GLN A 56 7.68 -2.99 12.93
N TYR A 57 7.51 -4.22 12.45
CA TYR A 57 6.29 -4.66 11.78
C TYR A 57 5.07 -4.62 12.70
N GLU A 58 5.21 -5.07 13.95
CA GLU A 58 4.14 -5.01 14.93
C GLU A 58 3.72 -3.55 15.21
N TRP A 59 4.71 -2.66 15.35
CA TRP A 59 4.46 -1.24 15.55
C TRP A 59 3.82 -0.59 14.32
N LEU A 60 4.29 -0.91 13.12
CA LEU A 60 3.71 -0.45 11.85
C LEU A 60 2.27 -0.90 11.74
N GLN A 61 1.98 -2.18 11.96
CA GLN A 61 0.63 -2.75 11.90
C GLN A 61 -0.35 -1.95 12.74
N LYS A 62 0.02 -1.62 13.98
CA LYS A 62 -0.81 -0.82 14.88
C LYS A 62 -0.97 0.63 14.42
N THR A 63 0.04 1.19 13.76
CA THR A 63 0.09 2.61 13.42
C THR A 63 -0.59 2.92 12.09
N VAL A 64 -0.46 2.07 11.07
CA VAL A 64 -1.06 2.28 9.73
C VAL A 64 -2.59 2.21 9.72
N GLN A 65 -3.19 1.68 10.78
CA GLN A 65 -4.64 1.57 10.93
C GLN A 65 -5.29 2.85 11.48
N ILE A 66 -4.50 3.88 11.80
CA ILE A 66 -5.01 5.10 12.45
C ILE A 66 -5.28 6.17 11.38
N LYS A 67 -6.35 6.96 11.52
CA LYS A 67 -6.68 8.04 10.57
C LYS A 67 -5.51 8.98 10.26
N GLY A 68 -4.64 9.27 11.23
CA GLY A 68 -3.49 10.16 11.07
C GLY A 68 -2.36 9.60 10.19
N SER A 69 -2.37 8.32 9.83
CA SER A 69 -1.36 7.72 8.96
C SER A 69 -1.74 7.73 7.47
N ASP A 70 -2.89 8.30 7.10
CA ASP A 70 -3.50 8.11 5.79
C ASP A 70 -2.57 8.40 4.61
N GLY A 71 -1.91 9.56 4.61
CA GLY A 71 -0.98 9.93 3.52
C GLY A 71 0.26 9.02 3.43
N VAL A 72 0.75 8.50 4.57
CA VAL A 72 1.84 7.51 4.55
C VAL A 72 1.31 6.18 4.01
N CYS A 73 0.13 5.75 4.44
CA CYS A 73 -0.51 4.53 3.96
C CYS A 73 -0.73 4.56 2.44
N GLU A 74 -1.19 5.70 1.91
CA GLU A 74 -1.37 5.92 0.48
C GLU A 74 -0.05 5.75 -0.27
N HIS A 75 1.01 6.41 0.18
CA HIS A 75 2.33 6.28 -0.44
C HIS A 75 2.88 4.85 -0.38
N LEU A 76 2.69 4.15 0.75
CA LEU A 76 3.13 2.76 0.90
C LEU A 76 2.38 1.83 -0.06
N LEU A 77 1.06 2.00 -0.20
CA LEU A 77 0.23 1.21 -1.12
C LEU A 77 0.57 1.51 -2.57
N GLN A 78 0.71 2.79 -2.93
CA GLN A 78 1.09 3.21 -4.28
C GLN A 78 2.42 2.57 -4.69
N LEU A 79 3.45 2.66 -3.85
CA LEU A 79 4.75 2.09 -4.15
C LEU A 79 4.69 0.55 -4.24
N TRP A 80 3.97 -0.09 -3.33
CA TRP A 80 3.80 -1.55 -3.36
C TRP A 80 3.05 -2.00 -4.62
N LEU A 81 1.99 -1.30 -5.03
CA LEU A 81 1.25 -1.59 -6.25
C LEU A 81 2.12 -1.41 -7.50
N LEU A 82 2.81 -0.27 -7.62
CA LEU A 82 3.64 0.04 -8.80
C LEU A 82 4.91 -0.81 -8.90
N LYS A 83 5.50 -1.23 -7.78
CA LYS A 83 6.81 -1.93 -7.78
C LYS A 83 6.72 -3.42 -7.46
N ALA A 84 5.86 -3.84 -6.54
CA ALA A 84 5.73 -5.25 -6.16
C ALA A 84 4.61 -5.97 -6.92
N GLN A 85 3.51 -5.27 -7.21
CA GLN A 85 2.30 -5.84 -7.78
C GLN A 85 1.97 -5.27 -9.16
N ARG A 86 2.99 -4.84 -9.91
CA ARG A 86 2.82 -4.17 -11.21
C ARG A 86 1.93 -4.96 -12.17
N ASN A 87 2.13 -6.28 -12.26
CA ASN A 87 1.33 -7.13 -13.12
C ASN A 87 -0.15 -7.13 -12.72
N LEU A 88 -0.44 -7.27 -11.42
CA LEU A 88 -1.81 -7.19 -10.89
C LEU A 88 -2.45 -5.83 -11.19
N LEU A 89 -1.69 -4.74 -10.98
CA LEU A 89 -2.15 -3.38 -11.23
C LEU A 89 -2.46 -3.15 -12.72
N VAL A 90 -1.54 -3.52 -13.61
CA VAL A 90 -1.73 -3.40 -15.06
C VAL A 90 -2.94 -4.19 -15.52
N LYS A 91 -3.05 -5.48 -15.15
CA LYS A 91 -4.22 -6.30 -15.49
C LYS A 91 -5.53 -5.70 -14.98
N PHE A 92 -5.52 -5.09 -13.79
CA PHE A 92 -6.69 -4.40 -13.27
C PHE A 92 -7.06 -3.20 -14.16
N LEU A 93 -6.11 -2.32 -14.47
CA LEU A 93 -6.32 -1.13 -15.30
C LEU A 93 -6.81 -1.51 -16.71
N ASP A 94 -6.15 -2.48 -17.35
CA ASP A 94 -6.56 -3.06 -18.64
C ASP A 94 -8.00 -3.58 -18.59
N GLY A 95 -8.33 -4.34 -17.54
CA GLY A 95 -9.65 -4.95 -17.40
C GLY A 95 -10.78 -3.93 -17.22
N VAL A 96 -10.52 -2.82 -16.51
CA VAL A 96 -11.51 -1.74 -16.37
C VAL A 96 -11.47 -0.74 -17.53
N GLY A 97 -10.42 -0.78 -18.35
CA GLY A 97 -10.23 0.07 -19.53
C GLY A 97 -9.71 1.46 -19.18
N ILE A 98 -8.86 1.58 -18.18
CA ILE A 98 -8.15 2.81 -17.83
C ILE A 98 -6.82 2.82 -18.59
N GLU A 99 -6.55 3.89 -19.35
CA GLU A 99 -5.28 4.06 -20.06
C GLU A 99 -4.13 4.29 -19.06
N HIS A 100 -2.99 3.65 -19.31
CA HIS A 100 -1.84 3.72 -18.44
C HIS A 100 -0.53 3.57 -19.22
N ASP A 101 0.58 3.93 -18.60
CA ASP A 101 1.94 3.95 -19.16
C ASP A 101 2.60 2.58 -19.40
N GLY A 102 1.83 1.49 -19.35
CA GLY A 102 2.35 0.11 -19.34
C GLY A 102 3.01 -0.34 -18.03
N GLU A 103 3.25 0.56 -17.06
CA GLU A 103 3.83 0.25 -15.74
C GLU A 103 2.85 0.46 -14.58
N GLY A 104 1.61 0.84 -14.88
CA GLY A 104 0.51 0.97 -13.94
C GLY A 104 0.28 2.39 -13.44
N ALA A 105 0.94 3.40 -14.02
CA ALA A 105 0.61 4.79 -13.79
C ALA A 105 -0.41 5.25 -14.84
N ALA A 106 -1.51 5.85 -14.38
CA ALA A 106 -2.53 6.46 -15.21
C ALA A 106 -2.58 7.96 -14.90
N ASP A 107 -2.59 8.78 -15.95
CA ASP A 107 -2.65 10.24 -15.81
C ASP A 107 -4.09 10.73 -15.59
N ASP A 108 -5.05 10.11 -16.28
CA ASP A 108 -6.47 10.43 -16.18
C ASP A 108 -7.26 9.26 -15.57
N LEU A 109 -7.64 9.42 -14.31
CA LEU A 109 -8.53 8.47 -13.63
C LEU A 109 -9.99 8.92 -13.79
N PRO A 110 -10.90 8.03 -14.23
CA PRO A 110 -12.31 8.39 -14.35
C PRO A 110 -12.94 8.56 -12.97
N ASP A 111 -13.93 9.45 -12.86
CA ASP A 111 -14.71 9.65 -11.63
C ASP A 111 -15.49 8.39 -11.23
N GLU A 112 -15.89 7.59 -12.22
CA GLU A 112 -16.66 6.36 -12.04
C GLU A 112 -16.10 5.23 -12.89
N ILE A 113 -16.12 4.01 -12.32
CA ILE A 113 -15.77 2.77 -13.04
C ILE A 113 -17.07 2.00 -13.26
N ASP A 114 -17.31 1.54 -14.49
CA ASP A 114 -18.47 0.70 -14.81
C ASP A 114 -18.49 -0.56 -13.92
N ALA A 115 -19.57 -0.72 -13.17
CA ALA A 115 -19.68 -1.78 -12.16
C ALA A 115 -19.59 -3.19 -12.76
N LYS A 116 -20.10 -3.40 -13.98
CA LYS A 116 -20.05 -4.71 -14.65
C LYS A 116 -18.63 -5.04 -15.10
N LYS A 117 -17.91 -4.06 -15.67
CA LYS A 117 -16.48 -4.20 -15.98
C LYS A 117 -15.68 -4.48 -14.72
N LEU A 118 -15.90 -3.71 -13.66
CA LEU A 118 -15.21 -3.90 -12.38
C LEU A 118 -15.42 -5.32 -11.83
N GLU A 119 -16.67 -5.79 -11.76
CA GLU A 119 -16.99 -7.14 -11.27
C GLU A 119 -16.32 -8.22 -12.13
N LYS A 120 -16.39 -8.09 -13.45
CA LYS A 120 -15.76 -9.03 -14.38
C LYS A 120 -14.24 -9.06 -14.20
N THR A 121 -13.60 -7.89 -14.09
CA THR A 121 -12.16 -7.76 -13.90
C THR A 121 -11.73 -8.39 -12.58
N VAL A 122 -12.41 -8.08 -11.47
CA VAL A 122 -12.09 -8.66 -10.16
C VAL A 122 -12.24 -10.19 -10.19
N LYS A 123 -13.31 -10.72 -10.81
CA LYS A 123 -13.49 -12.18 -10.95
C LYS A 123 -12.36 -12.83 -11.76
N ALA A 124 -11.91 -12.19 -12.83
CA ALA A 124 -10.79 -12.68 -13.62
C ALA A 124 -9.48 -12.68 -12.82
N LEU A 125 -9.18 -11.60 -12.09
CA LEU A 125 -7.98 -11.48 -11.26
C LEU A 125 -7.92 -12.48 -10.11
N LEU A 126 -9.07 -12.90 -9.56
CA LEU A 126 -9.14 -13.89 -8.49
C LEU A 126 -9.06 -15.35 -8.99
N ALA A 127 -9.17 -15.57 -10.29
CA ALA A 127 -9.08 -16.89 -10.91
C ALA A 127 -7.66 -17.25 -11.40
N ASP A 128 -6.77 -16.24 -11.47
CA ASP A 128 -5.33 -16.37 -11.77
C ASP A 128 -4.54 -16.90 -10.55
#